data_AF-A0A6F8XT25-F1
#
_entry.id   AF-A0A6F8XT25-F1
#
_cell.length_a   1.000
_cell.length_b   1.000
_cell.length_c   1.000
_cell.angle_alpha   90.00
_cell.angle_beta   90.00
_cell.angle_gamma   90.00
#
_symmetry.space_group_name_H-M   'P 1'
#
loop_
_entity.id
_entity.type
_entity.pdbx_description
1 polymer ?
#
loop_
_entity_poly.entity_id
_entity_poly.type
_entity_poly.pdbx_seq_one_letter_code
_entity_poly.pdbx_strand_id
1 'polypeptide(L)'
;MIDDPVRTARVPLDAVVPADLLPGAFEASSLIQCTEVSRVPGRRRPEWRAVVPAAPMALPALAEFDHQEAAVRLATLLDDLGFTATHEVTIGGGRRRYEVHSVVVPHAQREDALRLLAGAWRQGRRALLGTDPIGSSSPRNAQRGVLARAAWRAALLAGGRRLRADFLGVRLGDQEMAAVLVRAARLLNVTAGVLTRPGCLLVTVSDVDERTRVLRTLQTACPAPAANPPRTRTPAPVRVPALV
;
A
#
# COMPACT_ATOMS: atom_id res chain seq x y z
N MET A 1 -30.17 18.45 -26.16
CA MET A 1 -29.47 19.74 -26.22
C MET A 1 -29.13 20.08 -24.78
N ILE A 2 -28.15 19.38 -24.20
CA ILE A 2 -26.68 19.50 -24.33
C ILE A 2 -26.16 20.29 -23.13
N ASP A 3 -25.12 19.71 -22.52
CA ASP A 3 -24.22 20.22 -21.49
C ASP A 3 -24.73 20.28 -20.04
N ASP A 4 -24.51 19.16 -19.33
CA ASP A 4 -24.10 19.22 -17.93
C ASP A 4 -22.60 18.85 -17.88
N PRO A 5 -21.69 19.80 -17.63
CA PRO A 5 -20.28 19.52 -17.66
C PRO A 5 -19.93 18.78 -16.37
N VAL A 6 -19.69 17.47 -16.49
CA VAL A 6 -18.79 16.75 -15.59
C VAL A 6 -17.44 17.46 -15.70
N ARG A 7 -17.27 18.49 -14.87
CA ARG A 7 -16.02 19.17 -14.61
C ARG A 7 -15.18 18.14 -13.87
N THR A 8 -14.60 17.23 -14.63
CA THR A 8 -13.47 16.39 -14.25
C THR A 8 -12.35 17.38 -13.96
N ALA A 9 -12.36 17.91 -12.74
CA ALA A 9 -11.25 18.65 -12.21
C ALA A 9 -10.10 17.65 -12.19
N ARG A 10 -9.31 17.65 -13.26
CA ARG A 10 -8.05 16.91 -13.36
C ARG A 10 -7.26 17.31 -12.14
N VAL A 11 -7.18 16.40 -11.17
CA VAL A 11 -6.37 16.60 -9.97
C VAL A 11 -4.95 16.89 -10.47
N PRO A 12 -4.37 18.06 -10.14
CA PRO A 12 -3.04 18.42 -10.61
C PRO A 12 -2.03 17.31 -10.28
N LEU A 13 -1.07 17.07 -11.16
CA LEU A 13 0.00 16.07 -10.89
C LEU A 13 0.80 16.40 -9.62
N ASP A 14 0.73 17.64 -9.13
CA ASP A 14 1.33 18.11 -7.89
C ASP A 14 0.35 18.22 -6.72
N ALA A 15 -0.84 17.61 -6.82
CA ALA A 15 -1.82 17.64 -5.76
C ALA A 15 -1.22 17.06 -4.46
N VAL A 16 -1.13 17.93 -3.46
CA VAL A 16 -0.72 17.56 -2.12
C VAL A 16 -1.78 16.63 -1.57
N VAL A 17 -1.37 15.43 -1.15
CA VAL A 17 -2.28 14.49 -0.52
C VAL A 17 -2.61 15.04 0.88
N PRO A 18 -3.89 15.15 1.24
CA PRO A 18 -4.32 15.59 2.57
C PRO A 18 -3.62 14.80 3.68
N ALA A 19 -3.27 15.48 4.77
CA ALA A 19 -2.41 14.92 5.82
C ALA A 19 -3.04 13.72 6.54
N ASP A 20 -4.37 13.68 6.60
CA ASP A 20 -5.21 12.61 7.14
C ASP A 20 -5.20 11.35 6.26
N LEU A 21 -5.21 11.52 4.94
CA LEU A 21 -5.20 10.40 3.99
C LEU A 21 -3.78 9.89 3.68
N LEU A 22 -2.76 10.73 3.90
CA LEU A 22 -1.38 10.45 3.51
C LEU A 22 -0.84 9.12 4.07
N PRO A 23 -1.01 8.74 5.36
CA PRO A 23 -0.50 7.47 5.86
C PRO A 23 -1.04 6.24 5.12
N GLY A 24 -2.36 6.21 4.86
CA GLY A 24 -3.01 5.10 4.16
C GLY A 24 -2.61 5.05 2.69
N ALA A 25 -2.62 6.21 2.02
CA ALA A 25 -2.19 6.34 0.63
C ALA A 25 -0.71 6.02 0.42
N PHE A 26 0.14 6.36 1.39
CA PHE A 26 1.56 6.05 1.37
C PHE A 26 1.81 4.56 1.65
N GLU A 27 1.04 3.93 2.55
CA GLU A 27 1.10 2.48 2.77
C GLU A 27 0.68 1.72 1.50
N ALA A 28 -0.42 2.13 0.86
CA ALA A 28 -0.90 1.54 -0.39
C ALA A 28 0.12 1.69 -1.53
N SER A 29 0.70 2.88 -1.72
CA SER A 29 1.74 3.06 -2.75
C SER A 29 3.00 2.26 -2.43
N SER A 30 3.40 2.17 -1.15
CA SER A 30 4.54 1.35 -0.73
C SER A 30 4.30 -0.16 -0.99
N LEU A 31 3.08 -0.66 -0.82
CA LEU A 31 2.72 -2.04 -1.15
C LEU A 31 2.95 -2.33 -2.64
N ILE A 32 2.47 -1.43 -3.51
CA ILE A 32 2.63 -1.55 -4.96
C ILE A 32 4.12 -1.54 -5.33
N GLN A 33 4.90 -0.58 -4.81
CA GLN A 33 6.33 -0.48 -5.08
C GLN A 33 7.13 -1.73 -4.65
N CYS A 34 6.72 -2.39 -3.57
CA CYS A 34 7.34 -3.63 -3.14
C CYS A 34 7.08 -4.80 -4.11
N THR A 35 5.97 -4.77 -4.88
CA THR A 35 5.58 -5.83 -5.83
C THR A 35 6.05 -5.60 -7.26
N GLU A 36 5.95 -4.36 -7.78
CA GLU A 36 6.26 -4.07 -9.19
C GLU A 36 7.72 -4.38 -9.53
N VAL A 37 8.63 -4.18 -8.57
CA VAL A 37 10.07 -4.33 -8.79
C VAL A 37 10.62 -5.67 -8.28
N SER A 38 9.88 -6.39 -7.43
CA SER A 38 10.21 -7.78 -7.05
C SER A 38 10.10 -8.78 -8.20
N ARG A 39 9.75 -8.31 -9.42
CA ARG A 39 9.97 -8.98 -10.70
C ARG A 39 11.46 -9.04 -11.05
N VAL A 40 12.20 -9.79 -10.23
CA VAL A 40 13.64 -10.03 -10.38
C VAL A 40 13.97 -10.52 -11.80
N PRO A 41 14.85 -9.84 -12.55
CA PRO A 41 15.40 -10.38 -13.80
C PRO A 41 16.16 -11.68 -13.47
N GLY A 42 15.68 -12.82 -13.98
CA GLY A 42 16.31 -14.12 -13.75
C GLY A 42 15.48 -15.11 -12.92
N ARG A 43 14.44 -14.69 -12.20
CA ARG A 43 13.30 -15.59 -11.96
C ARG A 43 12.51 -15.57 -13.25
N ARG A 44 12.74 -16.56 -14.13
CA ARG A 44 11.88 -16.76 -15.31
C ARG A 44 10.44 -16.59 -14.84
N ARG A 45 9.72 -15.63 -15.43
CA ARG A 45 8.25 -15.67 -15.48
C ARG A 45 7.94 -17.12 -15.85
N PRO A 46 7.39 -17.94 -14.93
CA PRO A 46 7.23 -19.34 -15.25
C PRO A 46 6.33 -19.38 -16.49
N GLU A 47 6.76 -20.12 -17.49
CA GLU A 47 6.40 -19.92 -18.90
C GLU A 47 4.88 -20.03 -19.14
N TRP A 48 4.16 -20.68 -18.22
CA TRP A 48 2.69 -20.68 -18.16
C TRP A 48 2.05 -19.29 -17.97
N ARG A 49 2.72 -18.30 -17.34
CA ARG A 49 2.24 -16.90 -17.21
C ARG A 49 2.30 -16.12 -18.52
N ALA A 50 3.02 -16.61 -19.53
CA ALA A 50 3.06 -15.99 -20.85
C ALA A 50 2.01 -16.56 -21.81
N VAL A 51 1.38 -17.69 -21.45
CA VAL A 51 0.49 -18.47 -22.32
C VAL A 51 -0.98 -18.43 -21.87
N VAL A 52 -1.31 -17.77 -20.76
CA VAL A 52 -2.73 -17.46 -20.48
C VAL A 52 -3.06 -16.14 -21.18
N PRO A 53 -3.74 -16.16 -22.35
CA PRO A 53 -4.36 -14.94 -22.84
C PRO A 53 -5.31 -14.47 -21.75
N ALA A 54 -5.07 -13.26 -21.23
CA ALA A 54 -6.05 -12.59 -20.41
C ALA A 54 -7.38 -12.64 -21.18
N ALA A 55 -8.40 -13.27 -20.61
CA ALA A 55 -9.73 -13.23 -21.19
C ALA A 55 -10.05 -11.75 -21.46
N PRO A 56 -10.56 -11.38 -22.65
CA PRO A 56 -10.63 -9.99 -23.12
C PRO A 56 -11.55 -9.06 -22.31
N MET A 57 -12.09 -9.51 -21.17
CA MET A 57 -12.91 -8.73 -20.25
C MET A 57 -12.30 -8.54 -18.85
N ALA A 58 -11.16 -9.17 -18.53
CA ALA A 58 -10.53 -8.96 -17.23
C ALA A 58 -9.82 -7.59 -17.20
N LEU A 59 -10.32 -6.68 -16.36
CA LEU A 59 -9.66 -5.39 -16.13
C LEU A 59 -8.21 -5.65 -15.66
N PRO A 60 -7.22 -4.90 -16.15
CA PRO A 60 -5.84 -5.10 -15.72
C PRO A 60 -5.75 -4.88 -14.21
N ALA A 61 -5.07 -5.77 -13.48
CA ALA A 61 -4.85 -5.58 -12.05
C ALA A 61 -4.09 -4.26 -11.79
N LEU A 62 -4.42 -3.58 -10.69
CA LEU A 62 -3.63 -2.46 -10.17
C LEU A 62 -2.30 -2.97 -9.62
N ALA A 63 -2.34 -4.07 -8.87
CA ALA A 63 -1.17 -4.78 -8.37
C ALA A 63 -1.47 -6.27 -8.17
N GLU A 64 -0.41 -7.09 -8.20
CA GLU A 64 -0.48 -8.53 -8.00
C GLU A 64 0.48 -8.92 -6.86
N PHE A 65 -0.01 -9.77 -5.96
CA PHE A 65 0.73 -10.23 -4.78
C PHE A 65 0.81 -11.75 -4.76
N ASP A 66 1.95 -12.26 -4.29
CA ASP A 66 2.12 -13.69 -3.96
C ASP A 66 1.52 -14.02 -2.57
N HIS A 67 1.05 -13.02 -1.81
CA HIS A 67 0.53 -13.16 -0.45
C HIS A 67 -0.86 -12.52 -0.33
N GLN A 68 -1.83 -13.30 0.15
CA GLN A 68 -3.21 -12.84 0.37
C GLN A 68 -3.29 -11.63 1.30
N GLU A 69 -2.55 -11.64 2.41
CA GLU A 69 -2.56 -10.56 3.42
C GLU A 69 -2.23 -9.19 2.80
N ALA A 70 -1.32 -9.15 1.82
CA ALA A 70 -0.93 -7.92 1.15
C ALA A 70 -2.01 -7.41 0.20
N ALA A 71 -2.65 -8.30 -0.56
CA ALA A 71 -3.74 -7.94 -1.47
C ALA A 71 -4.98 -7.44 -0.70
N VAL A 72 -5.36 -8.14 0.36
CA VAL A 72 -6.47 -7.72 1.24
C VAL A 72 -6.18 -6.37 1.87
N ARG A 73 -4.96 -6.17 2.39
CA ARG A 73 -4.57 -4.88 2.97
C ARG A 73 -4.63 -3.75 1.94
N LEU A 74 -4.16 -3.97 0.71
CA LEU A 74 -4.24 -2.95 -0.34
C LEU A 74 -5.71 -2.64 -0.69
N ALA A 75 -6.56 -3.65 -0.84
CA ALA A 75 -7.98 -3.43 -1.13
C ALA A 75 -8.65 -2.60 -0.02
N THR A 76 -8.45 -2.96 1.25
CA THR A 76 -8.97 -2.18 2.39
C THR A 76 -8.48 -0.73 2.38
N LEU A 77 -7.18 -0.51 2.12
CA LEU A 77 -6.63 0.85 2.07
C LEU A 77 -7.23 1.66 0.93
N LEU A 78 -7.49 1.04 -0.22
CA LEU A 78 -8.12 1.72 -1.36
C LEU A 78 -9.58 2.06 -1.07
N ASP A 79 -10.33 1.15 -0.44
CA ASP A 79 -11.71 1.39 -0.01
C ASP A 79 -11.77 2.55 1.02
N ASP A 80 -10.86 2.58 1.99
CA ASP A 80 -10.73 3.66 2.98
C ASP A 80 -10.40 5.02 2.33
N LEU A 81 -9.70 5.00 1.19
CA LEU A 81 -9.39 6.19 0.37
C LEU A 81 -10.54 6.58 -0.57
N GLY A 82 -11.64 5.82 -0.58
CA GLY A 82 -12.83 6.08 -1.39
C GLY A 82 -12.80 5.45 -2.78
N PHE A 83 -11.85 4.55 -3.07
CA PHE A 83 -11.78 3.82 -4.33
C PHE A 83 -12.34 2.41 -4.14
N THR A 84 -13.27 2.00 -4.99
CA THR A 84 -13.79 0.62 -4.94
C THR A 84 -12.71 -0.33 -5.43
N ALA A 85 -12.18 -1.17 -4.55
CA ALA A 85 -11.17 -2.16 -4.90
C ALA A 85 -11.70 -3.60 -4.72
N THR A 86 -11.51 -4.44 -5.74
CA THR A 86 -11.84 -5.86 -5.67
C THR A 86 -10.57 -6.69 -5.56
N HIS A 87 -10.60 -7.66 -4.65
CA HIS A 87 -9.56 -8.67 -4.51
C HIS A 87 -9.96 -9.93 -5.30
N GLU A 88 -9.16 -10.29 -6.28
CA GLU A 88 -9.34 -11.47 -7.12
C GLU A 88 -8.24 -12.49 -6.84
N VAL A 89 -8.58 -13.78 -6.86
CA VAL A 89 -7.63 -14.88 -6.67
C VAL A 89 -7.58 -15.71 -7.93
N THR A 90 -6.40 -15.75 -8.55
CA THR A 90 -6.12 -16.64 -9.67
C THR A 90 -5.23 -17.77 -9.20
N ILE A 91 -5.75 -18.99 -9.22
CA ILE A 91 -4.98 -20.19 -8.93
C ILE A 91 -4.36 -20.65 -10.24
N GLY A 92 -3.05 -20.88 -10.24
CA GLY A 92 -2.39 -21.50 -11.37
C GLY A 92 -1.45 -22.61 -10.94
N GLY A 93 -1.05 -23.41 -11.93
CA GLY A 93 0.08 -24.32 -11.84
C GLY A 93 -0.37 -25.77 -11.95
N GLY A 94 0.46 -26.58 -12.62
CA GLY A 94 0.22 -28.03 -12.73
C GLY A 94 0.55 -28.73 -11.40
N ARG A 95 1.79 -29.19 -11.25
CA ARG A 95 2.21 -29.97 -10.06
C ARG A 95 2.38 -29.14 -8.78
N ARG A 96 2.73 -27.86 -8.89
CA ARG A 96 2.77 -26.90 -7.76
C ARG A 96 1.73 -25.83 -8.02
N ARG A 97 0.67 -25.84 -7.22
CA ARG A 97 -0.33 -24.78 -7.20
C ARG A 97 0.30 -23.54 -6.55
N TYR A 98 0.17 -22.41 -7.20
CA TYR A 98 0.44 -21.10 -6.61
C TYR A 98 -0.80 -20.25 -6.78
N GLU A 99 -1.00 -19.36 -5.82
CA GLU A 99 -2.10 -18.41 -5.82
C GLU A 99 -1.52 -17.04 -6.15
N VAL A 100 -2.17 -16.34 -7.08
CA VAL A 100 -1.88 -14.95 -7.41
C VAL A 100 -3.07 -14.13 -6.93
N HIS A 101 -2.79 -13.17 -6.07
CA HIS A 101 -3.80 -12.29 -5.50
C HIS A 101 -3.72 -10.93 -6.19
N SER A 102 -4.71 -10.64 -7.02
CA SER A 102 -4.78 -9.42 -7.82
C SER A 102 -5.72 -8.42 -7.15
N VAL A 103 -5.35 -7.15 -7.14
CA VAL A 103 -6.25 -6.07 -6.70
C VAL A 103 -6.65 -5.27 -7.93
N VAL A 104 -7.95 -5.17 -8.20
CA VAL A 104 -8.51 -4.50 -9.36
C VAL A 104 -9.27 -3.26 -8.91
N VAL A 105 -9.08 -2.16 -9.62
CA VAL A 105 -9.87 -0.93 -9.45
C VAL A 105 -10.63 -0.68 -10.76
N PRO A 106 -11.94 -0.36 -10.70
CA PRO A 106 -12.74 -0.04 -11.87
C PRO A 106 -12.05 1.02 -12.75
N HIS A 107 -12.15 0.85 -14.07
CA HIS A 107 -11.47 1.74 -15.02
C HIS A 107 -11.78 3.23 -14.78
N ALA A 108 -13.03 3.54 -14.42
CA ALA A 108 -13.49 4.90 -14.13
C ALA A 108 -12.75 5.59 -12.97
N GLN A 109 -12.24 4.82 -11.99
CA GLN A 109 -11.56 5.35 -10.80
C GLN A 109 -10.04 5.13 -10.84
N ARG A 110 -9.56 4.30 -11.78
CA ARG A 110 -8.16 3.83 -11.82
C ARG A 110 -7.17 4.98 -11.95
N GLU A 111 -7.44 5.93 -12.83
CA GLU A 111 -6.50 7.04 -13.07
C GLU A 111 -6.37 7.93 -11.84
N ASP A 112 -7.48 8.24 -11.17
CA ASP A 112 -7.49 9.04 -9.95
C ASP A 112 -6.80 8.31 -8.78
N ALA A 113 -7.02 7.00 -8.65
CA ALA A 113 -6.31 6.17 -7.69
C ALA A 113 -4.80 6.21 -7.92
N LEU A 114 -4.34 6.01 -9.17
CA LEU A 114 -2.92 6.06 -9.52
C LEU A 114 -2.30 7.44 -9.26
N ARG A 115 -3.01 8.53 -9.57
CA ARG A 115 -2.54 9.90 -9.29
C ARG A 115 -2.38 10.14 -7.80
N LEU A 116 -3.37 9.76 -7.00
CA LEU A 116 -3.34 9.90 -5.54
C LEU A 116 -2.18 9.09 -4.94
N LEU A 117 -2.02 7.83 -5.36
CA LEU A 117 -0.94 6.96 -4.89
C LEU A 117 0.44 7.49 -5.29
N ALA A 118 0.60 8.00 -6.51
CA ALA A 118 1.84 8.61 -6.97
C ALA A 118 2.17 9.90 -6.20
N GLY A 119 1.16 10.73 -5.91
CA GLY A 119 1.32 11.91 -5.06
C GLY A 119 1.74 11.53 -3.63
N ALA A 120 1.09 10.52 -3.05
CA ALA A 120 1.39 10.01 -1.71
C ALA A 120 2.81 9.43 -1.64
N TRP A 121 3.25 8.69 -2.67
CA TRP A 121 4.62 8.19 -2.76
C TRP A 121 5.63 9.33 -2.74
N ARG A 122 5.47 10.34 -3.61
CA ARG A 122 6.36 11.50 -3.68
C ARG A 122 6.41 12.25 -2.34
N GLN A 123 5.25 12.50 -1.73
CA GLN A 123 5.13 13.23 -0.47
C GLN A 123 5.73 12.46 0.70
N GLY A 124 5.40 11.16 0.83
CA GLY A 124 5.95 10.30 1.87
C GLY A 124 7.45 10.08 1.72
N ARG A 125 7.94 9.89 0.49
CA ARG A 125 9.38 9.81 0.21
C ARG A 125 10.10 11.09 0.61
N ARG A 126 9.62 12.25 0.17
CA ARG A 126 10.21 13.56 0.54
C ARG A 126 10.21 13.74 2.06
N ALA A 127 9.13 13.34 2.73
CA ALA A 127 9.05 13.39 4.18
C ALA A 127 10.08 12.49 4.86
N LEU A 128 10.28 11.25 4.41
CA LEU A 128 11.19 10.30 5.05
C LEU A 128 12.66 10.54 4.72
N LEU A 129 12.98 10.78 3.44
CA LEU A 129 14.36 10.99 2.97
C LEU A 129 14.84 12.43 3.16
N GLY A 130 13.95 13.37 3.45
CA GLY A 130 14.30 14.76 3.71
C GLY A 130 15.29 14.90 4.87
N THR A 131 16.29 15.75 4.68
CA THR A 131 17.37 16.02 5.65
C THR A 131 17.02 17.11 6.65
N ASP A 132 15.83 17.72 6.53
CA ASP A 132 15.42 18.83 7.39
C ASP A 132 15.58 18.45 8.87
N PRO A 133 16.32 19.26 9.66
CA PRO A 133 16.42 19.06 11.09
C PRO A 133 15.07 19.37 11.71
N ILE A 134 14.37 18.34 12.15
CA ILE A 134 13.06 18.46 12.80
C ILE A 134 13.26 18.08 14.26
N GLY A 135 12.90 18.99 15.16
CA GLY A 135 12.90 18.71 16.60
C GLY A 135 12.06 17.48 16.92
N SER A 136 12.50 16.66 17.88
CA SER A 136 11.88 15.39 18.25
C SER A 136 10.37 15.51 18.57
N SER A 137 9.96 16.64 19.16
CA SER A 137 8.57 16.95 19.55
C SER A 137 7.73 17.63 18.46
N SER A 138 8.28 17.82 17.26
CA SER A 138 7.52 18.46 16.18
C SER A 138 6.41 17.54 15.64
N PRO A 139 5.21 18.07 15.31
CA PRO A 139 4.16 17.29 14.65
C PRO A 139 4.65 16.66 13.33
N ARG A 140 5.63 17.28 12.65
CA ARG A 140 6.25 16.71 11.45
C ARG A 140 7.06 15.45 11.76
N ASN A 141 7.71 15.36 12.92
CA ASN A 141 8.44 14.17 13.34
C ASN A 141 7.48 13.03 13.68
N ALA A 142 6.37 13.34 14.36
CA ALA A 142 5.31 12.36 14.62
C ALA A 142 4.73 11.80 13.31
N GLN A 143 4.46 12.66 12.31
CA GLN A 143 4.00 12.24 10.99
C GLN A 143 5.03 11.35 10.27
N ARG A 144 6.33 11.70 10.31
CA ARG A 144 7.42 10.86 9.79
C ARG A 144 7.42 9.47 10.44
N GLY A 145 7.20 9.38 11.75
CA GLY A 145 7.07 8.11 12.47
C GLY A 145 5.85 7.27 12.02
N VAL A 146 4.72 7.91 11.70
CA VAL A 146 3.54 7.23 11.11
C VAL A 146 3.88 6.68 9.71
N LEU A 147 4.51 7.49 8.86
CA LEU A 147 4.90 7.08 7.51
C LEU A 147 5.95 5.97 7.52
N ALA A 148 6.91 6.02 8.45
CA ALA A 148 7.91 4.98 8.64
C ALA A 148 7.26 3.63 8.97
N ARG A 149 6.23 3.63 9.84
CA ARG A 149 5.45 2.42 10.16
C ARG A 149 4.61 1.92 8.99
N ALA A 150 4.04 2.83 8.21
CA ALA A 150 3.33 2.48 6.98
C ALA A 150 4.24 1.76 5.97
N ALA A 151 5.44 2.31 5.70
CA ALA A 151 6.41 1.71 4.80
C ALA A 151 6.85 0.31 5.26
N TRP A 152 7.17 0.14 6.55
CA TRP A 152 7.59 -1.16 7.09
C TRP A 152 6.47 -2.21 7.08
N ARG A 153 5.21 -1.84 7.37
CA ARG A 153 4.06 -2.75 7.22
C ARG A 153 3.89 -3.19 5.78
N ALA A 154 3.89 -2.25 4.85
CA ALA A 154 3.78 -2.54 3.42
C ALA A 154 4.88 -3.50 2.95
N ALA A 155 6.12 -3.23 3.32
CA ALA A 155 7.27 -4.06 2.95
C ALA A 155 7.18 -5.48 3.51
N LEU A 156 6.76 -5.64 4.77
CA LEU A 156 6.63 -6.96 5.40
C LEU A 156 5.50 -7.81 4.80
N LEU A 157 4.41 -7.16 4.38
CA LEU A 157 3.28 -7.81 3.73
C LEU A 157 3.62 -8.20 2.28
N ALA A 158 4.16 -7.26 1.49
CA ALA A 158 4.37 -7.45 0.05
C ALA A 158 5.69 -8.16 -0.31
N GLY A 159 6.81 -7.77 0.31
CA GLY A 159 8.15 -8.31 0.00
C GLY A 159 8.45 -9.68 0.61
N GLY A 160 7.55 -10.18 1.46
CA GLY A 160 7.67 -11.42 2.20
C GLY A 160 8.65 -11.31 3.38
N ARG A 161 8.14 -11.57 4.59
CA ARG A 161 8.96 -11.63 5.80
C ARG A 161 9.88 -12.86 5.79
N ARG A 162 11.19 -12.63 5.93
CA ARG A 162 12.16 -13.68 6.30
C ARG A 162 12.50 -13.51 7.77
N LEU A 163 11.88 -14.35 8.59
CA LEU A 163 12.24 -14.48 9.99
C LEU A 163 13.25 -15.62 10.11
N ARG A 164 14.47 -15.29 10.55
CA ARG A 164 15.40 -16.27 11.15
C ARG A 164 15.58 -15.91 12.62
N ALA A 165 16.17 -16.82 13.39
CA ALA A 165 16.36 -16.64 14.83
C ALA A 165 16.87 -15.24 15.19
N ASP A 166 17.85 -14.75 14.40
CA ASP A 166 18.60 -13.53 14.72
C ASP A 166 18.31 -12.34 13.79
N PHE A 167 17.44 -12.47 12.77
CA PHE A 167 17.15 -11.32 11.91
C PHE A 167 15.75 -11.34 11.26
N LEU A 168 15.26 -10.14 10.97
CA LEU A 168 14.09 -9.89 10.12
C LEU A 168 14.56 -9.32 8.79
N GLY A 169 14.27 -10.02 7.69
CA GLY A 169 14.65 -9.61 6.34
C GLY A 169 13.44 -9.38 5.43
N VAL A 170 13.51 -8.37 4.57
CA VAL A 170 12.55 -8.12 3.48
C VAL A 170 13.30 -8.04 2.15
N ARG A 171 12.79 -8.75 1.13
CA ARG A 171 13.34 -8.70 -0.22
C ARG A 171 12.64 -7.61 -1.02
N LEU A 172 13.43 -6.78 -1.66
CA LEU A 172 12.97 -5.69 -2.53
C LEU A 172 13.69 -5.77 -3.86
N GLY A 173 13.01 -5.43 -4.95
CA GLY A 173 13.69 -5.17 -6.22
C GLY A 173 14.18 -3.73 -6.37
N ASP A 174 13.61 -2.80 -5.60
CA ASP A 174 13.79 -1.36 -5.77
C ASP A 174 14.78 -0.76 -4.77
N GLN A 175 15.70 0.05 -5.28
CA GLN A 175 16.71 0.75 -4.47
C GLN A 175 16.10 1.93 -3.69
N GLU A 176 15.13 2.63 -4.28
CA GLU A 176 14.48 3.78 -3.66
C GLU A 176 13.67 3.34 -2.44
N MET A 177 12.90 2.26 -2.56
CA MET A 177 12.17 1.63 -1.47
C MET A 177 13.11 1.10 -0.38
N ALA A 178 14.26 0.52 -0.75
CA ALA A 178 15.26 0.09 0.23
C ALA A 178 15.81 1.28 1.03
N ALA A 179 16.12 2.40 0.39
CA ALA A 179 16.56 3.62 1.06
C ALA A 179 15.48 4.18 2.01
N VAL A 180 14.22 4.16 1.56
CA VAL A 180 13.06 4.54 2.39
C VAL A 180 12.98 3.67 3.65
N LEU A 181 13.12 2.35 3.53
CA LEU A 181 13.07 1.44 4.69
C LEU A 181 14.22 1.64 5.66
N VAL A 182 15.45 1.82 5.17
CA VAL A 182 16.62 2.08 6.03
C VAL A 182 16.40 3.37 6.82
N ARG A 183 15.93 4.43 6.16
CA ARG A 183 15.65 5.70 6.82
C ARG A 183 14.48 5.59 7.79
N ALA A 184 13.42 4.87 7.41
CA ALA A 184 12.29 4.57 8.27
C ALA A 184 12.70 3.79 9.53
N ALA A 185 13.62 2.82 9.42
CA ALA A 185 14.12 2.08 10.58
C ALA A 185 14.81 3.00 11.59
N ARG A 186 15.66 3.92 11.10
CA ARG A 186 16.30 4.93 11.96
C ARG A 186 15.28 5.79 12.71
N LEU A 187 14.17 6.17 12.05
CA LEU A 187 13.09 6.92 12.69
C LEU A 187 12.32 6.11 13.75
N LEU A 188 12.37 4.78 13.66
CA LEU A 188 11.83 3.86 14.66
C LEU A 188 12.87 3.45 15.71
N ASN A 189 14.05 4.10 15.73
CA ASN A 189 15.19 3.78 16.60
C ASN A 189 15.66 2.32 16.45
N VAL A 190 15.73 1.84 15.20
CA VAL A 190 16.14 0.49 14.84
C VAL A 190 17.22 0.54 13.76
N THR A 191 18.19 -0.36 13.84
CA THR A 191 19.27 -0.46 12.87
C THR A 191 18.88 -1.41 11.73
N ALA A 192 18.82 -0.87 10.51
CA ALA A 192 18.61 -1.67 9.31
C ALA A 192 19.85 -1.64 8.41
N GLY A 193 20.26 -2.81 7.95
CA GLY A 193 21.28 -3.00 6.93
C GLY A 193 20.67 -3.33 5.57
N VAL A 194 21.44 -3.13 4.49
CA VAL A 194 21.06 -3.54 3.13
C VAL A 194 22.14 -4.46 2.59
N LEU A 195 21.71 -5.63 2.12
CA LEU A 195 22.56 -6.60 1.45
C LEU A 195 22.13 -6.73 0.00
N THR A 196 23.04 -6.44 -0.93
CA THR A 196 22.81 -6.67 -2.35
C THR A 196 22.92 -8.16 -2.65
N ARG A 197 21.90 -8.73 -3.28
CA ARG A 197 21.88 -10.12 -3.77
C ARG A 197 21.63 -10.11 -5.27
N PRO A 198 22.02 -11.17 -6.01
CA PRO A 198 21.67 -11.28 -7.42
C PRO A 198 20.17 -11.10 -7.63
N GLY A 199 19.81 -10.00 -8.32
CA GLY A 199 18.43 -9.69 -8.67
C GLY A 199 17.54 -9.10 -7.57
N CYS A 200 18.04 -8.84 -6.35
CA CYS A 200 17.25 -8.15 -5.30
C CYS A 200 18.11 -7.52 -4.21
N LEU A 201 17.56 -6.54 -3.51
CA LEU A 201 18.07 -6.03 -2.25
C LEU A 201 17.40 -6.74 -1.09
N LEU A 202 18.17 -7.07 -0.06
CA LEU A 202 17.67 -7.61 1.19
C LEU A 202 17.89 -6.57 2.28
N VAL A 203 16.81 -5.98 2.80
CA VAL A 203 16.86 -5.10 3.96
C VAL A 203 16.72 -5.95 5.21
N THR A 204 17.68 -5.89 6.13
CA THR A 204 17.73 -6.72 7.35
C THR A 204 17.77 -5.88 8.61
N VAL A 205 17.05 -6.32 9.64
CA VAL A 205 17.14 -5.86 11.03
C VAL A 205 17.71 -7.01 11.84
N SER A 206 18.86 -6.80 12.49
CA SER A 206 19.73 -7.87 13.00
C SER A 206 19.64 -8.11 14.51
N ASP A 207 18.85 -7.32 15.24
CA ASP A 207 18.70 -7.46 16.69
C ASP A 207 17.29 -7.97 17.02
N VAL A 208 17.20 -8.96 17.92
CA VAL A 208 15.96 -9.61 18.37
C VAL A 208 15.06 -8.63 19.14
N ASP A 209 15.64 -7.74 19.93
CA ASP A 209 14.91 -6.71 20.66
C ASP A 209 14.43 -5.62 19.70
N GLU A 210 15.28 -5.20 18.77
CA GLU A 210 14.87 -4.29 17.70
C GLU A 210 13.76 -4.89 16.84
N ARG A 211 13.85 -6.18 16.48
CA ARG A 211 12.80 -6.91 15.76
C ARG A 211 11.48 -6.89 16.51
N THR A 212 11.51 -7.21 17.81
CA THR A 212 10.31 -7.25 18.65
C THR A 212 9.71 -5.85 18.77
N ARG A 213 10.55 -4.81 18.88
CA ARG A 213 10.12 -3.41 18.84
C ARG A 213 9.49 -3.04 17.51
N VAL A 214 10.09 -3.38 16.37
CA VAL A 214 9.48 -3.14 15.05
C VAL A 214 8.12 -3.82 14.98
N LEU A 215 8.05 -5.12 15.22
CA LEU A 215 6.78 -5.86 15.11
C LEU A 215 5.70 -5.30 16.05
N ARG A 216 6.05 -5.00 17.30
CA ARG A 216 5.12 -4.37 18.26
C ARG A 216 4.67 -2.98 17.78
N THR A 217 5.59 -2.17 17.27
CA THR A 217 5.33 -0.81 16.80
C THR A 217 4.47 -0.80 15.53
N LEU A 218 4.56 -1.84 14.70
CA LEU A 218 3.70 -2.00 13.53
C LEU A 218 2.31 -2.53 13.90
N GLN A 219 2.17 -3.31 14.98
CA GLN A 219 0.90 -3.80 15.49
C GLN A 219 0.07 -2.71 16.19
N THR A 220 0.69 -1.80 16.93
CA THR A 220 0.00 -0.70 17.64
C THR A 220 -0.46 0.45 16.73
N ALA A 221 -0.12 0.39 15.46
CA ALA A 221 -0.25 1.51 14.52
C ALA A 221 -1.49 1.46 13.64
N CYS A 222 -2.48 0.62 13.91
CA CYS A 222 -3.76 0.74 13.22
C CYS A 222 -4.47 1.97 13.78
N PRO A 223 -4.50 3.14 13.10
CA PRO A 223 -5.44 4.17 13.52
C PRO A 223 -6.82 3.55 13.36
N ALA A 224 -7.58 3.49 14.46
CA ALA A 224 -9.00 3.23 14.36
C ALA A 224 -9.57 4.21 13.32
N PRO A 225 -10.44 3.76 12.40
CA PRO A 225 -11.11 4.69 11.49
C PRO A 225 -11.77 5.75 12.37
N ALA A 226 -11.49 7.02 12.09
CA ALA A 226 -12.24 8.12 12.68
C ALA A 226 -13.70 7.79 12.42
N ALA A 227 -14.44 7.47 13.49
CA ALA A 227 -15.81 7.03 13.42
C ALA A 227 -16.60 8.07 12.62
N ASN A 228 -16.96 7.73 11.38
CA ASN A 228 -17.94 8.49 10.64
C ASN A 228 -19.19 8.54 11.53
N PRO A 229 -19.71 9.73 11.89
CA PRO A 229 -20.96 9.78 12.61
C PRO A 229 -22.03 9.07 11.78
N PRO A 230 -22.96 8.33 12.41
CA PRO A 230 -24.00 7.61 11.70
C PRO A 230 -24.74 8.60 10.81
N ARG A 231 -24.69 8.37 9.48
CA ARG A 231 -25.55 9.05 8.52
C ARG A 231 -26.97 8.81 8.99
N THR A 232 -27.59 9.85 9.55
CA THR A 232 -29.00 9.84 9.97
C THR A 232 -29.82 9.41 8.77
N ARG A 233 -30.36 8.19 8.84
CA ARG A 233 -31.42 7.71 7.95
C ARG A 233 -32.53 8.75 7.97
N THR A 234 -32.79 9.34 6.82
CA THR A 234 -34.02 10.08 6.52
C THR A 234 -35.22 9.23 6.93
N PRO A 235 -36.10 9.69 7.84
CA PRO A 235 -37.34 8.98 8.10
C PRO A 235 -38.26 9.07 6.88
N ALA A 236 -38.86 7.93 6.53
CA ALA A 236 -39.82 7.75 5.46
C ALA A 236 -41.05 8.67 5.61
N PRO A 237 -41.73 9.04 4.51
CA PRO A 237 -42.92 9.89 4.57
C PRO A 237 -44.08 9.17 5.27
N VAL A 238 -44.66 9.85 6.25
CA VAL A 238 -45.88 9.46 6.96
C VAL A 238 -47.04 9.41 5.97
N ARG A 239 -47.63 8.22 5.78
CA ARG A 239 -48.94 8.07 5.12
C ARG A 239 -50.02 8.54 6.08
N VAL A 240 -50.71 9.62 5.71
CA VAL A 240 -51.97 10.05 6.35
C VAL A 240 -53.09 9.12 5.87
N PRO A 241 -53.91 8.52 6.77
CA PRO A 241 -55.10 7.80 6.35
C PRO A 241 -56.22 8.80 6.00
N ALA A 242 -56.86 8.56 4.85
CA ALA A 242 -58.09 9.23 4.46
C ALA A 242 -59.20 8.89 5.47
N LEU A 243 -59.82 9.92 6.05
CA LEU A 243 -61.08 9.79 6.76
C LEU A 243 -62.23 10.05 5.78
N VAL A 244 -63.24 9.18 5.90
CA VAL A 244 -64.59 9.24 5.30
C VAL A 244 -65.33 10.50 5.74
#